data_AF-A0A257JFY9-F1
#
_entry.id   AF-A0A257JFY9-F1
#
_cell.length_a   1.000
_cell.length_b   1.000
_cell.length_c   1.000
_cell.angle_alpha   90.00
_cell.angle_beta   90.00
_cell.angle_gamma   90.00
#
_symmetry.space_group_name_H-M   'P 1'
#
loop_
_entity.id
_entity.type
_entity.pdbx_description
1 polymer ?
#
loop_
_entity_poly.entity_id
_entity_poly.type
_entity_poly.pdbx_seq_one_letter_code
_entity_poly.pdbx_strand_id
1 'polypeptide(L)'
;MEVPASSQAGVAQSFEHAAATQSALRAIYFDTEQQDLRRNGMSLRLRLEGEAWIQTVKAETGSPLARLEHNVERELAADPLPAINLARHKTGEVGKQLARALAGRGGWRARLLPMFEVQVQRRTLLVTTPEAAVELVFDQGRIEAGSAVQPVSELELELKSGDPGQVLKLARQWCATHGLWLNTVSKASRGWRLVDGGGFGPAVFAHPPQYKAKTAGGAVVARVLDSCLDHVLGNAAAVAAGSRSDDHIHQLRVGLRRLRTAV
;
A
#
# COMPACT_ATOMS: atom_id res chain seq x y z
N MET A 1 -5.46 5.78 5.23
CA MET A 1 -5.42 7.10 5.89
C MET A 1 -4.58 6.97 7.14
N GLU A 2 -3.72 7.94 7.42
CA GLU A 2 -2.93 7.92 8.66
C GLU A 2 -3.76 8.46 9.83
N VAL A 3 -3.56 7.84 11.00
CA VAL A 3 -4.22 8.22 12.25
C VAL A 3 -3.20 8.91 13.15
N PRO A 4 -3.38 10.22 13.46
CA PRO A 4 -2.48 10.91 14.37
C PRO A 4 -2.47 10.27 15.75
N ALA A 5 -1.33 10.34 16.45
CA ALA A 5 -1.18 9.79 17.80
C ALA A 5 -2.28 10.26 18.77
N SER A 6 -2.68 11.52 18.68
CA SER A 6 -3.74 12.12 19.50
C SER A 6 -5.12 11.47 19.31
N SER A 7 -5.35 10.82 18.17
CA SER A 7 -6.66 10.28 17.79
C SER A 7 -6.74 8.76 17.82
N GLN A 8 -5.61 8.06 18.06
CA GLN A 8 -5.55 6.60 18.04
C GLN A 8 -6.53 5.96 19.04
N ALA A 9 -6.63 6.51 20.26
CA ALA A 9 -7.55 6.02 21.27
C ALA A 9 -9.01 6.19 20.84
N GLY A 10 -9.37 7.35 20.28
CA GLY A 10 -10.72 7.61 19.79
C GLY A 10 -11.11 6.71 18.61
N VAL A 11 -10.18 6.47 17.68
CA VAL A 11 -10.38 5.53 16.57
C VAL A 11 -10.55 4.10 17.10
N ALA A 12 -9.68 3.66 18.02
CA ALA A 12 -9.78 2.32 18.62
C ALA A 12 -11.12 2.10 19.32
N GLN A 13 -11.60 3.09 20.09
CA GLN A 13 -12.89 3.04 20.78
C GLN A 13 -14.06 2.87 19.80
N SER A 14 -14.03 3.54 18.65
CA SER A 14 -15.06 3.37 17.61
C SER A 14 -15.14 1.94 17.07
N PHE A 15 -14.03 1.20 17.04
CA PHE A 15 -14.01 -0.21 16.64
C PHE A 15 -14.49 -1.14 17.76
N GLU A 16 -14.16 -0.83 19.02
CA GLU A 16 -14.58 -1.63 20.19
C GLU A 16 -16.09 -1.59 20.38
N HIS A 17 -16.72 -0.42 20.26
CA HIS A 17 -18.17 -0.27 20.35
C HIS A 17 -18.93 -1.04 19.24
N ALA A 18 -18.27 -1.28 18.11
CA ALA A 18 -18.87 -1.92 16.94
C ALA A 18 -18.58 -3.43 16.84
N ALA A 19 -18.05 -4.05 17.92
CA ALA A 19 -17.69 -5.46 17.98
C ALA A 19 -16.73 -5.89 16.85
N ALA A 20 -15.73 -5.07 16.55
CA ALA A 20 -14.72 -5.35 15.54
C ALA A 20 -13.96 -6.65 15.83
N THR A 21 -13.59 -7.39 14.78
CA THR A 21 -12.70 -8.54 14.89
C THR A 21 -11.26 -8.07 15.04
N GLN A 22 -10.44 -8.82 15.79
CA GLN A 22 -9.04 -8.51 16.00
C GLN A 22 -8.15 -9.63 15.48
N SER A 23 -7.04 -9.28 14.86
CA SER A 23 -6.00 -10.24 14.48
C SER A 23 -4.61 -9.63 14.53
N ALA A 24 -3.62 -10.44 14.94
CA ALA A 24 -2.22 -10.08 14.81
C ALA A 24 -1.74 -10.49 13.42
N LEU A 25 -1.15 -9.55 12.68
CA LEU A 25 -0.59 -9.79 11.36
C LEU A 25 0.92 -9.59 11.39
N ARG A 26 1.62 -10.54 10.76
CA ARG A 26 3.06 -10.50 10.54
C ARG A 26 3.34 -10.74 9.06
N ALA A 27 4.10 -9.86 8.42
CA ALA A 27 4.51 -10.03 7.03
C ALA A 27 5.99 -9.71 6.84
N ILE A 28 6.76 -10.66 6.32
CA ILE A 28 8.18 -10.52 6.03
C ILE A 28 8.36 -10.41 4.52
N TYR A 29 9.01 -9.35 4.08
CA TYR A 29 9.25 -9.07 2.67
C TYR A 29 10.64 -9.55 2.28
N PHE A 30 10.72 -10.20 1.12
CA PHE A 30 11.94 -10.81 0.60
C PHE A 30 12.29 -10.25 -0.76
N ASP A 31 13.59 -10.11 -1.02
CA ASP A 31 14.13 -9.76 -2.32
C ASP A 31 15.57 -10.27 -2.43
N THR A 32 16.20 -10.09 -3.59
CA THR A 32 17.65 -10.28 -3.75
C THR A 32 18.39 -9.18 -3.00
N GLU A 33 19.67 -9.40 -2.72
CA GLU A 33 20.55 -8.36 -2.17
C GLU A 33 20.54 -7.09 -3.04
N GLN A 34 20.40 -7.25 -4.36
CA GLN A 34 20.30 -6.13 -5.26
C GLN A 34 18.87 -5.58 -5.35
N GLN A 35 17.83 -6.08 -4.68
CA GLN A 35 16.44 -5.61 -4.80
C GLN A 35 15.85 -5.75 -6.23
N ASP A 36 16.12 -6.87 -6.88
CA ASP A 36 15.69 -7.11 -8.27
C ASP A 36 14.16 -7.18 -8.41
N LEU A 37 13.42 -7.72 -7.43
CA LEU A 37 11.96 -7.77 -7.50
C LEU A 37 11.37 -6.36 -7.42
N ARG A 38 11.79 -5.56 -6.43
CA ARG A 38 11.35 -4.17 -6.26
C ARG A 38 11.59 -3.35 -7.53
N ARG A 39 12.78 -3.42 -8.12
CA ARG A 39 13.12 -2.70 -9.36
C ARG A 39 12.23 -3.06 -10.54
N ASN A 40 11.64 -4.26 -10.53
CA ASN A 40 10.74 -4.73 -11.57
C ASN A 40 9.25 -4.56 -11.17
N GLY A 41 8.92 -3.74 -10.17
CA GLY A 41 7.54 -3.50 -9.75
C GLY A 41 6.89 -4.73 -9.10
N MET A 42 7.71 -5.59 -8.49
CA MET A 42 7.26 -6.82 -7.83
C MET A 42 7.52 -6.76 -6.33
N SER A 43 6.72 -7.51 -5.57
CA SER A 43 6.97 -7.77 -4.16
C SER A 43 6.71 -9.23 -3.84
N LEU A 44 7.58 -9.81 -3.01
CA LEU A 44 7.44 -11.15 -2.47
C LEU A 44 7.38 -11.04 -0.94
N ARG A 45 6.41 -11.71 -0.32
CA ARG A 45 6.30 -11.77 1.13
C ARG A 45 5.84 -13.13 1.63
N LEU A 46 6.20 -13.44 2.87
CA LEU A 46 5.49 -14.40 3.71
C LEU A 46 4.61 -13.64 4.68
N ARG A 47 3.31 -13.92 4.70
CA ARG A 47 2.35 -13.35 5.63
C ARG A 47 1.79 -14.45 6.53
N LEU A 48 1.84 -14.24 7.84
CA LEU A 48 1.18 -15.12 8.81
C LEU A 48 -0.29 -14.73 8.91
N GLU A 49 -1.18 -15.68 8.60
CA GLU A 49 -2.63 -15.54 8.75
C GLU A 49 -3.14 -16.67 9.64
N GLY A 50 -3.57 -16.33 10.85
CA GLY A 50 -3.87 -17.34 11.87
C GLY A 50 -2.62 -18.17 12.19
N GLU A 51 -2.71 -19.47 11.94
CA GLU A 51 -1.62 -20.42 12.13
C GLU A 51 -0.92 -20.80 10.82
N ALA A 52 -1.20 -20.16 9.68
CA ALA A 52 -0.60 -20.54 8.40
C ALA A 52 0.23 -19.42 7.79
N TRP A 53 1.38 -19.77 7.20
CA TRP A 53 2.14 -18.85 6.38
C TRP A 53 1.61 -18.84 4.95
N ILE A 54 1.45 -17.66 4.37
CA ILE A 54 1.04 -17.46 2.98
C ILE A 54 2.17 -16.78 2.23
N GLN A 55 2.68 -17.43 1.18
CA GLN A 55 3.65 -16.83 0.28
C GLN A 55 2.91 -16.09 -0.84
N THR A 56 3.11 -14.79 -0.92
CA THR A 56 2.44 -13.93 -1.90
C THR A 56 3.47 -13.28 -2.80
N VAL A 57 3.27 -13.39 -4.12
CA VAL A 57 3.92 -12.51 -5.10
C VAL A 57 2.89 -11.54 -5.64
N LYS A 58 3.19 -10.24 -5.56
CA LYS A 58 2.43 -9.20 -6.25
C LYS A 58 3.27 -8.61 -7.37
N ALA A 59 2.63 -8.31 -8.49
CA ALA A 59 3.25 -7.65 -9.62
C ALA A 59 2.36 -6.52 -10.14
N GLU A 60 2.98 -5.38 -10.45
CA GLU A 60 2.31 -4.27 -11.10
C GLU A 60 1.89 -4.65 -12.54
N THR A 61 0.72 -4.18 -12.97
CA THR A 61 0.22 -4.42 -14.34
C THR A 61 0.27 -3.18 -15.23
N GLY A 62 0.90 -2.10 -14.75
CA GLY A 62 0.87 -0.79 -15.42
C GLY A 62 -0.44 -0.02 -15.28
N SER A 63 -1.42 -0.55 -14.54
CA SER A 63 -2.61 0.18 -14.09
C SER A 63 -2.53 0.43 -12.58
N PRO A 64 -2.78 1.67 -12.10
CA PRO A 64 -2.79 1.98 -10.66
C PRO A 64 -3.77 1.14 -9.86
N LEU A 65 -4.87 0.69 -10.51
CA LEU A 65 -5.96 -0.04 -9.90
C LEU A 65 -5.88 -1.56 -10.08
N ALA A 66 -4.99 -2.06 -10.96
CA ALA A 66 -4.86 -3.49 -11.20
C ALA A 66 -3.47 -4.00 -10.78
N ARG A 67 -3.47 -5.00 -9.91
CA ARG A 67 -2.28 -5.72 -9.49
C ARG A 67 -2.53 -7.20 -9.69
N LEU A 68 -1.53 -7.91 -10.21
CA LEU A 68 -1.56 -9.36 -10.17
C LEU A 68 -1.13 -9.79 -8.77
N GLU A 69 -1.86 -10.72 -8.18
CA GLU A 69 -1.54 -11.31 -6.88
C GLU A 69 -1.66 -12.83 -7.02
N HIS A 70 -0.61 -13.53 -6.62
CA HIS A 70 -0.60 -14.99 -6.56
C HIS A 70 -0.23 -15.43 -5.16
N ASN A 71 -1.19 -16.06 -4.47
CA ASN A 71 -1.06 -16.57 -3.11
C ASN A 71 -0.86 -18.07 -3.12
N VAL A 72 0.07 -18.54 -2.29
CA VAL A 72 0.34 -19.96 -2.08
C VAL A 72 0.40 -20.20 -0.58
N GLU A 73 -0.53 -21.00 -0.07
CA GLU A 73 -0.48 -21.49 1.30
C GLU A 73 0.81 -22.28 1.53
N ARG A 74 1.43 -22.00 2.68
CA ARG A 74 2.62 -22.68 3.18
C ARG A 74 2.26 -23.41 4.47
N GLU A 75 3.29 -24.03 5.04
CA GLU A 75 3.20 -24.80 6.28
C GLU A 75 2.59 -23.98 7.42
N LEU A 76 2.06 -24.72 8.41
CA LEU A 76 1.64 -24.14 9.68
C LEU A 76 2.78 -23.33 10.31
N ALA A 77 2.42 -22.41 11.19
CA ALA A 77 3.32 -21.53 11.91
C ALA A 77 4.31 -22.37 12.72
N ALA A 78 5.47 -22.60 12.12
CA ALA A 78 6.57 -23.31 12.73
C ALA A 78 7.78 -22.37 12.84
N ASP A 79 8.60 -22.65 13.86
CA ASP A 79 9.98 -22.18 13.94
C ASP A 79 10.87 -23.36 13.53
N PRO A 80 11.71 -23.25 12.49
CA PRO A 80 12.08 -22.06 11.74
C PRO A 80 11.04 -21.58 10.71
N LEU A 81 11.16 -20.29 10.34
CA LEU A 81 10.42 -19.66 9.25
C LEU A 81 10.43 -20.53 7.96
N PRO A 82 9.28 -20.74 7.30
CA PRO A 82 9.24 -21.56 6.09
C PRO A 82 10.13 -21.00 4.99
N ALA A 83 10.88 -21.89 4.33
CA ALA A 83 11.70 -21.50 3.20
C ALA A 83 10.86 -21.01 2.01
N ILE A 84 11.25 -19.87 1.43
CA ILE A 84 10.66 -19.38 0.18
C ILE A 84 10.84 -20.40 -0.93
N ASN A 85 9.76 -20.71 -1.65
CA ASN A 85 9.81 -21.54 -2.83
C ASN A 85 9.25 -20.78 -4.03
N LEU A 86 10.13 -20.17 -4.82
CA LEU A 86 9.76 -19.38 -5.99
C LEU A 86 9.07 -20.21 -7.08
N ALA A 87 9.40 -21.50 -7.19
CA ALA A 87 8.83 -22.38 -8.22
C ALA A 87 7.31 -22.58 -8.06
N ARG A 88 6.75 -22.28 -6.88
CA ARG A 88 5.29 -22.26 -6.65
C ARG A 88 4.59 -21.16 -7.46
N HIS A 89 5.30 -20.12 -7.88
CA HIS A 89 4.77 -19.03 -8.69
C HIS A 89 5.16 -19.13 -10.17
N LYS A 90 5.65 -20.29 -10.65
CA LYS A 90 6.19 -20.43 -12.01
C LYS A 90 5.17 -20.24 -13.15
N THR A 91 3.88 -20.34 -12.85
CA THR A 91 2.80 -20.31 -13.85
C THR A 91 2.16 -18.93 -13.94
N GLY A 92 1.44 -18.71 -15.04
CA GLY A 92 0.71 -17.46 -15.28
C GLY A 92 1.64 -16.26 -15.55
N GLU A 93 1.04 -15.08 -15.58
CA GLU A 93 1.74 -13.84 -15.90
C GLU A 93 2.72 -13.41 -14.78
N VAL A 94 2.33 -13.62 -13.52
CA VAL A 94 3.22 -13.41 -12.36
C VAL A 94 4.50 -14.22 -12.49
N GLY A 95 4.40 -15.49 -12.90
CA GLY A 95 5.57 -16.35 -13.09
C GLY A 95 6.50 -15.88 -14.19
N LYS A 96 5.95 -15.40 -15.32
CA LYS A 96 6.76 -14.84 -16.41
C LYS A 96 7.52 -13.59 -15.96
N GLN A 97 6.86 -12.69 -15.24
CA GLN A 97 7.50 -11.48 -14.72
C GLN A 97 8.57 -11.81 -13.67
N LEU A 98 8.27 -12.75 -12.77
CA LEU A 98 9.22 -13.23 -11.76
C LEU A 98 10.46 -13.87 -12.40
N ALA A 99 10.28 -14.69 -13.43
CA ALA A 99 11.37 -15.29 -14.18
C ALA A 99 12.26 -14.24 -14.84
N ARG A 100 11.66 -13.18 -15.43
CA ARG A 100 12.39 -12.06 -16.03
C ARG A 100 13.16 -11.27 -14.98
N ALA A 101 12.52 -10.90 -13.88
CA ALA A 101 13.15 -10.15 -12.78
C ALA A 101 14.37 -10.90 -12.20
N LEU A 102 14.35 -12.24 -12.21
CA LEU A 102 15.38 -13.08 -11.62
C LEU A 102 16.31 -13.77 -12.63
N ALA A 103 16.19 -13.49 -13.94
CA ALA A 103 16.90 -14.22 -15.00
C ALA A 103 18.44 -14.23 -14.82
N GLY A 104 19.02 -13.14 -14.30
CA GLY A 104 20.45 -13.01 -14.00
C GLY A 104 20.85 -13.33 -12.55
N ARG A 105 19.94 -13.86 -11.74
CA ARG A 105 20.12 -14.08 -10.29
C ARG A 105 19.94 -15.53 -9.86
N GLY A 106 19.99 -16.47 -10.80
CA GLY A 106 19.71 -17.89 -10.54
C GLY A 106 18.23 -18.27 -10.71
N GLY A 107 17.40 -17.36 -11.23
CA GLY A 107 16.00 -17.63 -11.58
C GLY A 107 15.19 -18.16 -10.39
N TRP A 108 14.61 -19.35 -10.55
CA TRP A 108 13.81 -20.01 -9.51
C TRP A 108 14.59 -20.44 -8.27
N ARG A 109 15.92 -20.38 -8.33
CA ARG A 109 16.84 -20.67 -7.20
C ARG A 109 17.55 -19.41 -6.71
N ALA A 110 17.05 -18.23 -7.06
CA ALA A 110 17.64 -16.99 -6.61
C ALA A 110 17.73 -16.93 -5.08
N ARG A 111 18.86 -16.45 -4.57
CA ARG A 111 19.06 -16.23 -3.14
C ARG A 111 18.27 -15.00 -2.74
N LEU A 112 17.33 -15.20 -1.83
CA LEU A 112 16.48 -14.14 -1.27
C LEU A 112 16.81 -13.92 0.19
N LEU A 113 16.77 -12.67 0.60
CA LEU A 113 17.02 -12.24 1.97
C LEU A 113 15.77 -11.54 2.51
N PRO A 114 15.47 -11.66 3.81
CA PRO A 114 14.47 -10.83 4.44
C PRO A 114 14.96 -9.37 4.41
N MET A 115 14.13 -8.47 3.87
CA MET A 115 14.48 -7.07 3.69
C MET A 115 13.88 -6.20 4.80
N PHE A 116 12.61 -6.44 5.11
CA PHE A 116 11.91 -5.78 6.21
C PHE A 116 10.71 -6.61 6.64
N GLU A 117 10.21 -6.31 7.83
CA GLU A 117 9.06 -6.95 8.43
C GLU A 117 7.98 -5.92 8.80
N VAL A 118 6.72 -6.32 8.70
CA VAL A 118 5.56 -5.55 9.14
C VAL A 118 4.82 -6.36 10.20
N GLN A 119 4.67 -5.79 11.38
CA GLN A 119 3.88 -6.37 12.47
C GLN A 119 2.79 -5.39 12.89
N VAL A 120 1.52 -5.79 12.78
CA VAL A 120 0.39 -4.94 13.17
C VAL A 120 -0.67 -5.74 13.91
N GLN A 121 -1.33 -5.07 14.86
CA GLN A 121 -2.62 -5.47 15.38
C GLN A 121 -3.69 -4.83 14.49
N ARG A 122 -4.48 -5.67 13.84
CA ARG A 122 -5.57 -5.29 12.95
C ARG A 122 -6.89 -5.36 13.67
N ARG A 123 -7.68 -4.31 13.56
CA ARG A 123 -9.12 -4.31 13.88
C ARG A 123 -9.92 -4.17 12.60
N THR A 124 -10.91 -5.03 12.39
CA THR A 124 -11.75 -5.01 11.19
C THR A 124 -13.21 -4.83 11.54
N LEU A 125 -13.88 -3.91 10.85
CA LEU A 125 -15.30 -3.61 10.99
C LEU A 125 -15.96 -3.51 9.62
N LEU A 126 -17.06 -4.22 9.42
CA LEU A 126 -17.90 -4.05 8.23
C LEU A 126 -19.02 -3.05 8.52
N VAL A 127 -19.03 -1.92 7.81
CA VAL A 127 -20.10 -0.93 7.86
C VAL A 127 -21.03 -1.16 6.67
N THR A 128 -22.26 -1.59 6.97
CA THR A 128 -23.29 -1.86 5.97
C THR A 128 -24.34 -0.77 5.99
N THR A 129 -24.63 -0.23 4.81
CA THR A 129 -25.72 0.72 4.54
C THR A 129 -26.58 0.18 3.40
N PRO A 130 -27.78 0.74 3.15
CA PRO A 130 -28.57 0.36 1.96
C PRO A 130 -27.83 0.57 0.63
N GLU A 131 -26.85 1.49 0.59
CA GLU A 131 -26.16 1.92 -0.62
C GLU A 131 -24.82 1.18 -0.85
N ALA A 132 -24.19 0.66 0.21
CA ALA A 132 -22.89 -0.01 0.14
C ALA A 132 -22.54 -0.81 1.41
N ALA A 133 -21.62 -1.75 1.23
CA ALA A 133 -20.87 -2.40 2.31
C ALA A 133 -19.39 -1.98 2.22
N VAL A 134 -18.89 -1.34 3.29
CA VAL A 134 -17.51 -0.83 3.37
C VAL A 134 -16.81 -1.46 4.56
N GLU A 135 -15.69 -2.14 4.29
CA GLU A 135 -14.82 -2.70 5.32
C GLU A 135 -13.82 -1.64 5.77
N LEU A 136 -13.77 -1.41 7.08
CA LEU A 136 -12.82 -0.53 7.74
C LEU A 136 -11.79 -1.41 8.42
N VAL A 137 -10.52 -1.07 8.22
CA VAL A 137 -9.39 -1.80 8.77
C VAL A 137 -8.50 -0.81 9.48
N PHE A 138 -8.38 -0.94 10.79
CA PHE A 138 -7.46 -0.14 11.59
C PHE A 138 -6.25 -0.97 11.99
N ASP A 139 -5.09 -0.62 11.43
CA ASP A 139 -3.82 -1.28 11.72
C ASP A 139 -2.96 -0.41 12.65
N GLN A 140 -2.47 -1.02 13.73
CA GLN A 140 -1.51 -0.40 14.64
C GLN A 140 -0.30 -1.31 14.86
N GLY A 141 0.91 -0.77 14.72
CA GLY A 141 2.12 -1.55 14.93
C GLY A 141 3.34 -0.88 14.34
N ARG A 142 4.17 -1.64 13.62
CA ARG A 142 5.46 -1.14 13.11
C ARG A 142 5.95 -1.87 11.87
N ILE A 143 6.85 -1.20 11.18
CA ILE A 143 7.69 -1.72 10.09
C ILE A 143 9.13 -1.70 10.58
N GLU A 144 9.86 -2.80 10.39
CA GLU A 144 11.23 -2.98 10.87
C GLU A 144 12.14 -3.38 9.70
N ALA A 145 13.26 -2.68 9.52
CA ALA A 145 14.30 -3.01 8.55
C ALA A 145 15.67 -2.93 9.25
N GLY A 146 16.22 -4.08 9.64
CA GLY A 146 17.40 -4.11 10.53
C GLY A 146 17.10 -3.43 11.87
N SER A 147 17.87 -2.40 12.22
CA SER A 147 17.66 -1.59 13.44
C SER A 147 16.69 -0.42 13.25
N ALA A 148 16.28 -0.12 12.01
CA ALA A 148 15.38 0.98 11.72
C ALA A 148 13.92 0.55 11.94
N VAL A 149 13.14 1.40 12.60
CA VAL A 149 11.74 1.13 12.96
C VAL A 149 10.88 2.32 12.56
N GLN A 150 9.74 2.05 11.93
CA GLN A 150 8.72 3.05 11.61
C GLN A 150 7.36 2.62 12.18
N PRO A 151 6.68 3.46 12.99
CA PRO A 151 5.35 3.14 13.50
C PRO A 151 4.30 3.11 12.38
N VAL A 152 3.28 2.27 12.56
CA VAL A 152 2.10 2.16 11.71
C VAL A 152 0.89 2.50 12.56
N SER A 153 0.09 3.46 12.08
CA SER A 153 -1.25 3.70 12.60
C SER A 153 -2.14 4.21 11.48
N GLU A 154 -2.89 3.31 10.86
CA GLU A 154 -3.64 3.65 9.67
C GLU A 154 -5.01 3.00 9.58
N LEU A 155 -5.96 3.76 9.03
CA LEU A 155 -7.30 3.34 8.72
C LEU A 155 -7.43 3.16 7.20
N GLU A 156 -7.68 1.93 6.76
CA GLU A 156 -7.97 1.56 5.38
C GLU A 156 -9.49 1.35 5.21
N LEU A 157 -10.04 1.79 4.08
CA LEU A 157 -11.45 1.58 3.73
C LEU A 157 -11.51 0.84 2.40
N GLU A 158 -12.20 -0.29 2.37
CA GLU A 158 -12.36 -1.12 1.19
C GLU A 158 -13.85 -1.29 0.86
N LEU A 159 -14.24 -0.96 -0.37
CA LEU A 159 -15.59 -1.22 -0.86
C LEU A 159 -15.75 -2.72 -1.11
N LYS A 160 -16.70 -3.36 -0.42
CA LYS A 160 -17.05 -4.77 -0.66
C LYS A 160 -18.16 -4.90 -1.70
N SER A 161 -19.12 -3.98 -1.68
CA SER A 161 -20.21 -3.89 -2.65
C SER A 161 -20.90 -2.52 -2.60
N GLY A 162 -21.61 -2.16 -3.68
CA GLY A 162 -22.43 -0.96 -3.77
C GLY A 162 -21.71 0.27 -4.34
N ASP A 163 -22.13 1.46 -3.93
CA ASP A 163 -21.65 2.74 -4.47
C ASP A 163 -20.26 3.15 -3.90
N PRO A 164 -19.21 3.31 -4.75
CA PRO A 164 -17.91 3.84 -4.32
C PRO A 164 -17.97 5.22 -3.65
N GLY A 165 -18.99 6.03 -3.96
CA GLY A 165 -19.24 7.30 -3.30
C GLY A 165 -19.38 7.19 -1.78
N GLN A 166 -19.84 6.05 -1.27
CA GLN A 166 -19.96 5.80 0.18
C GLN A 166 -18.61 5.71 0.88
N VAL A 167 -17.59 5.17 0.21
CA VAL A 167 -16.22 5.13 0.76
C VAL A 167 -15.69 6.55 0.96
N LEU A 168 -15.93 7.44 -0.02
CA LEU A 168 -15.48 8.83 0.06
C LEU A 168 -16.23 9.62 1.14
N LYS A 169 -17.56 9.41 1.27
CA LYS A 169 -18.37 10.02 2.33
C LYS A 169 -17.85 9.59 3.72
N LEU A 170 -17.63 8.28 3.90
CA LEU A 170 -17.13 7.74 5.16
C LEU A 170 -15.71 8.25 5.46
N ALA A 171 -14.80 8.21 4.49
CA ALA A 171 -13.44 8.74 4.65
C ALA A 171 -13.46 10.21 5.11
N ARG A 172 -14.30 11.05 4.49
CA ARG A 172 -14.45 12.46 4.89
C ARG A 172 -14.96 12.60 6.33
N GLN A 173 -15.95 11.82 6.72
CA GLN A 173 -16.47 11.84 8.09
C GLN A 173 -15.38 11.48 9.10
N TRP A 174 -14.65 10.38 8.87
CA TRP A 174 -13.56 9.97 9.76
C TRP A 174 -12.47 11.06 9.83
N CYS A 175 -12.04 11.60 8.68
CA CYS A 175 -11.06 12.70 8.64
C CYS A 175 -11.52 13.90 9.48
N ALA A 176 -12.79 14.31 9.36
CA ALA A 176 -13.34 15.43 10.12
C ALA A 176 -13.41 15.14 11.62
N THR A 177 -13.82 13.93 12.01
CA THR A 177 -14.00 13.55 13.42
C THR A 177 -12.67 13.33 14.15
N HIS A 178 -11.70 12.68 13.51
CA HIS A 178 -10.47 12.25 14.17
C HIS A 178 -9.20 12.91 13.62
N GLY A 179 -9.31 13.85 12.67
CA GLY A 179 -8.15 14.55 12.10
C GLY A 179 -7.22 13.66 11.28
N LEU A 180 -7.74 12.58 10.67
CA LEU A 180 -6.93 11.75 9.78
C LEU A 180 -6.54 12.51 8.50
N TRP A 181 -5.50 12.04 7.84
CA TRP A 181 -5.15 12.49 6.50
C TRP A 181 -4.98 11.34 5.53
N LEU A 182 -5.14 11.64 4.24
CA LEU A 182 -4.89 10.69 3.17
C LEU A 182 -3.39 10.40 3.07
N ASN A 183 -3.04 9.13 3.05
CA ASN A 183 -1.70 8.65 2.72
C ASN A 183 -1.84 7.54 1.69
N THR A 184 -1.20 7.72 0.55
CA THR A 184 -1.21 6.77 -0.57
C THR A 184 0.01 5.85 -0.56
N VAL A 185 0.95 6.05 0.37
CA VAL A 185 2.16 5.26 0.49
C VAL A 185 1.88 3.97 1.24
N SER A 186 1.99 2.83 0.54
CA SER A 186 1.77 1.52 1.15
C SER A 186 2.79 1.18 2.24
N LYS A 187 2.44 0.25 3.15
CA LYS A 187 3.38 -0.32 4.13
C LYS A 187 4.64 -0.90 3.46
N ALA A 188 4.49 -1.56 2.31
CA ALA A 188 5.62 -2.10 1.56
C ALA A 188 6.55 -0.98 1.04
N SER A 189 5.98 0.10 0.50
CA SER A 189 6.75 1.27 0.06
C SER A 189 7.48 1.95 1.22
N ARG A 190 6.86 2.02 2.41
CA ARG A 190 7.52 2.50 3.63
C ARG A 190 8.66 1.59 4.09
N GLY A 191 8.45 0.28 4.12
CA GLY A 191 9.50 -0.68 4.46
C GLY A 191 10.71 -0.58 3.53
N TRP A 192 10.47 -0.39 2.23
CA TRP A 192 11.54 -0.14 1.28
C TRP A 192 12.32 1.16 1.52
N ARG A 193 11.63 2.24 1.89
CA ARG A 193 12.32 3.49 2.28
C ARG A 193 13.17 3.28 3.52
N LEU A 194 12.68 2.50 4.48
CA LEU A 194 13.38 2.16 5.71
C LEU A 194 14.65 1.34 5.41
N VAL A 195 14.58 0.38 4.48
CA VAL A 195 15.75 -0.37 3.95
C VAL A 195 16.77 0.57 3.31
N ASP A 196 16.32 1.56 2.54
CA ASP A 196 17.21 2.53 1.88
C ASP A 196 17.79 3.57 2.86
N GLY A 197 17.49 3.48 4.16
CA GLY A 197 17.89 4.46 5.18
C GLY A 197 17.18 5.82 5.04
N GLY A 198 16.13 5.88 4.24
CA GLY A 198 15.40 7.09 3.90
C GLY A 198 14.18 7.34 4.80
N GLY A 199 13.82 8.62 4.93
CA GLY A 199 12.57 9.05 5.53
C GLY A 199 11.44 9.14 4.49
N PHE A 200 11.17 10.36 4.04
CA PHE A 200 10.18 10.60 2.99
C PHE A 200 10.71 10.15 1.62
N GLY A 201 9.82 9.69 0.74
CA GLY A 201 10.17 9.45 -0.66
C GLY A 201 10.51 10.77 -1.38
N PRO A 202 10.99 10.71 -2.63
CA PRO A 202 11.19 11.92 -3.43
C PRO A 202 9.85 12.61 -3.70
N ALA A 203 9.92 13.92 -3.95
CA ALA A 203 8.75 14.67 -4.37
C ALA A 203 8.20 14.10 -5.67
N VAL A 204 6.87 14.03 -5.75
CA VAL A 204 6.18 13.62 -6.97
C VAL A 204 6.12 14.83 -7.87
N PHE A 205 6.57 14.71 -9.12
CA PHE A 205 6.51 15.78 -10.10
C PHE A 205 5.33 15.58 -11.04
N ALA A 206 4.89 16.68 -11.66
CA ALA A 206 3.91 16.63 -12.72
C ALA A 206 4.41 15.76 -13.88
N HIS A 207 3.60 14.81 -14.32
CA HIS A 207 3.80 14.07 -15.56
C HIS A 207 2.67 14.37 -16.55
N PRO A 208 2.91 14.24 -17.87
CA PRO A 208 1.85 14.32 -18.86
C PRO A 208 0.82 13.20 -18.64
N PRO A 209 -0.49 13.49 -18.72
CA PRO A 209 -1.51 12.45 -18.76
C PRO A 209 -1.35 11.61 -20.02
N GLN A 210 -1.43 10.29 -19.89
CA GLN A 210 -1.30 9.38 -21.01
C GLN A 210 -2.67 8.91 -21.51
N TYR A 211 -2.94 9.13 -22.79
CA TYR A 211 -4.14 8.68 -23.51
C TYR A 211 -3.81 8.48 -24.99
N LYS A 212 -4.64 7.72 -25.70
CA LYS A 212 -4.46 7.46 -27.15
C LYS A 212 -5.12 8.59 -27.96
N ALA A 213 -4.66 8.82 -29.18
CA ALA A 213 -5.17 9.90 -30.05
C ALA A 213 -6.70 9.85 -30.30
N LYS A 214 -7.33 8.67 -30.15
CA LYS A 214 -8.77 8.46 -30.34
C LYS A 214 -9.53 8.23 -29.01
N THR A 215 -8.97 8.65 -27.88
CA THR A 215 -9.64 8.54 -26.58
C THR A 215 -10.79 9.55 -26.49
N ALA A 216 -11.98 9.10 -26.07
CA ALA A 216 -13.15 9.96 -25.90
C ALA A 216 -12.90 11.08 -24.88
N GLY A 217 -13.55 12.23 -25.05
CA GLY A 217 -13.30 13.44 -24.23
C GLY A 217 -13.41 13.20 -22.72
N GLY A 218 -14.47 12.52 -22.25
CA GLY A 218 -14.62 12.20 -20.82
C GLY A 218 -13.48 11.32 -20.27
N ALA A 219 -12.97 10.39 -21.08
CA ALA A 219 -11.83 9.57 -20.70
C ALA A 219 -10.51 10.36 -20.70
N VAL A 220 -10.36 11.37 -21.57
CA VAL A 220 -9.24 12.31 -21.50
C VAL A 220 -9.28 13.10 -20.20
N VAL A 221 -10.44 13.67 -19.86
CA VAL A 221 -10.64 14.42 -18.60
C VAL A 221 -10.29 13.56 -17.39
N ALA A 222 -10.77 12.32 -17.33
CA ALA A 222 -10.42 11.39 -16.25
C ALA A 222 -8.89 11.19 -16.12
N ARG A 223 -8.17 11.01 -17.24
CA ARG A 223 -6.70 10.87 -17.23
C ARG A 223 -5.98 12.13 -16.79
N VAL A 224 -6.51 13.31 -17.13
CA VAL A 224 -5.96 14.60 -16.64
C VAL A 224 -6.15 14.70 -15.12
N LEU A 225 -7.35 14.37 -14.62
CA LEU A 225 -7.65 14.39 -13.20
C LEU A 225 -6.78 13.39 -12.41
N ASP A 226 -6.63 12.15 -12.90
CA ASP A 226 -5.75 11.14 -12.31
C ASP A 226 -4.32 11.66 -12.17
N SER A 227 -3.74 12.20 -13.25
CA SER A 227 -2.40 12.79 -13.22
C SER A 227 -2.26 13.95 -12.24
N CYS A 228 -3.30 14.76 -12.06
CA CYS A 228 -3.29 15.85 -11.09
C CYS A 228 -3.41 15.32 -9.65
N LEU A 229 -4.26 14.31 -9.43
CA LEU A 229 -4.46 13.68 -8.13
C LEU A 229 -3.20 12.94 -7.68
N ASP A 230 -2.54 12.17 -8.55
CA ASP A 230 -1.27 11.50 -8.23
C ASP A 230 -0.22 12.51 -7.78
N HIS A 231 -0.13 13.64 -8.49
CA HIS A 231 0.78 14.72 -8.16
C HIS A 231 0.47 15.38 -6.80
N VAL A 232 -0.81 15.63 -6.51
CA VAL A 232 -1.23 16.23 -5.23
C VAL A 232 -1.04 15.25 -4.07
N LEU A 233 -1.56 14.03 -4.20
CA LEU A 233 -1.65 13.07 -3.10
C LEU A 233 -0.28 12.59 -2.65
N GLY A 234 0.66 12.34 -3.58
CA GLY A 234 2.02 11.92 -3.24
C GLY A 234 2.76 12.95 -2.38
N ASN A 235 2.66 14.24 -2.73
CA ASN A 235 3.30 15.31 -1.99
C ASN A 235 2.53 15.67 -0.70
N ALA A 236 1.20 15.70 -0.74
CA ALA A 236 0.37 15.96 0.43
C ALA A 236 0.62 14.94 1.55
N ALA A 237 0.74 13.65 1.19
CA ALA A 237 1.05 12.60 2.15
C ALA A 237 2.40 12.84 2.84
N ALA A 238 3.43 13.26 2.10
CA ALA A 238 4.74 13.56 2.66
C ALA A 238 4.72 14.78 3.58
N VAL A 239 4.07 15.88 3.16
CA VAL A 239 3.93 17.11 3.97
C VAL A 239 3.14 16.83 5.25
N ALA A 240 2.00 16.14 5.15
CA ALA A 240 1.17 15.80 6.31
C ALA A 240 1.89 14.87 7.30
N ALA A 241 2.75 13.98 6.80
CA ALA A 241 3.62 13.14 7.63
C ALA A 241 4.83 13.89 8.23
N GLY A 242 4.94 15.20 8.01
CA GLY A 242 5.95 16.07 8.63
C GLY A 242 7.14 16.44 7.75
N SER A 243 7.11 16.14 6.44
CA SER A 243 8.19 16.55 5.55
C SER A 243 8.25 18.07 5.42
N ARG A 244 9.44 18.63 5.62
CA ARG A 244 9.75 20.07 5.45
C ARG A 244 10.56 20.37 4.18
N SER A 245 10.60 19.41 3.24
CA SER A 245 11.31 19.60 1.97
C SER A 245 10.60 20.66 1.13
N ASP A 246 11.36 21.65 0.64
CA ASP A 246 10.88 22.68 -0.27
C ASP A 246 10.26 22.07 -1.54
N ASP A 247 10.82 20.97 -2.05
CA ASP A 247 10.29 20.28 -3.22
C ASP A 247 8.89 19.71 -2.98
N HIS A 248 8.64 19.08 -1.82
CA HIS A 248 7.32 18.55 -1.49
C HIS A 248 6.28 19.67 -1.41
N ILE A 249 6.62 20.76 -0.74
CA ILE A 249 5.72 21.91 -0.56
C ILE A 249 5.47 22.60 -1.92
N HIS A 250 6.52 22.81 -2.71
CA HIS A 250 6.43 23.42 -4.02
C HIS A 250 5.58 22.58 -4.98
N GLN A 251 5.87 21.28 -5.09
CA GLN A 251 5.14 20.38 -5.99
C GLN A 251 3.69 20.19 -5.56
N LEU A 252 3.40 20.15 -4.25
CA LEU A 252 2.02 20.16 -3.76
C LEU A 252 1.25 21.41 -4.24
N ARG A 253 1.85 22.60 -4.10
CA ARG A 253 1.25 23.86 -4.58
C ARG A 253 1.03 23.84 -6.10
N VAL A 254 1.99 23.33 -6.86
CA VAL A 254 1.86 23.19 -8.33
C VAL A 254 0.74 22.21 -8.69
N GLY A 255 0.67 21.05 -8.02
CA GLY A 255 -0.39 20.05 -8.20
C GLY A 255 -1.78 20.60 -7.94
N LEU A 256 -1.96 21.34 -6.82
CA LEU A 256 -3.23 21.97 -6.48
C LEU A 256 -3.65 23.00 -7.55
N ARG A 257 -2.71 23.77 -8.10
CA ARG A 257 -3.00 24.70 -9.19
C ARG A 257 -3.42 23.97 -10.46
N ARG A 258 -2.71 22.89 -10.84
CA ARG A 258 -3.08 22.06 -12.01
C ARG A 258 -4.49 21.47 -11.86
N LEU A 259 -4.79 20.92 -10.69
CA LEU A 259 -6.10 20.33 -10.40
C LEU A 259 -7.22 21.37 -10.53
N ARG A 260 -7.03 22.58 -10.01
CA ARG A 260 -7.99 23.70 -10.13
C ARG A 260 -8.22 24.18 -11.56
N THR A 261 -7.25 24.00 -12.45
CA THR A 261 -7.40 24.35 -13.87
C THR A 261 -8.09 23.23 -14.66
N ALA A 262 -8.03 22.00 -14.18
CA ALA A 262 -8.62 20.84 -14.86
C ALA A 262 -10.11 20.64 -14.55
N VAL A 263 -10.62 21.23 -13.45
CA VAL A 263 -12.04 21.25 -13.05
C VAL A 263 -12.70 22.55 -13.47
#